data_AF-A0A838I3M3-F1
#
_entry.id   AF-A0A838I3M3-F1
#
_cell.length_a   1.000
_cell.length_b   1.000
_cell.length_c   1.000
_cell.angle_alpha   90.00
_cell.angle_beta   90.00
_cell.angle_gamma   90.00
#
_symmetry.space_group_name_H-M   'P 1'
#
loop_
_entity.id
_entity.type
_entity.pdbx_description
1 polymer ?
#
loop_
_entity_poly.entity_id
_entity_poly.type
_entity_poly.pdbx_seq_one_letter_code
_entity_poly.pdbx_strand_id
1 'polypeptide(L)' 'RALVDPALAAWRGEPGNVGLAQDALAHRARCNAAAAAGHYSRELEPAA' A
#
# COMPACT_ATOMS: atom_id res chain seq x y z
N ARG A 1 -4.52 10.61 -3.45
CA ARG A 1 -4.53 9.53 -4.47
C ARG A 1 -4.37 8.16 -3.80
N ALA A 2 -5.37 7.26 -3.95
CA ALA A 2 -5.45 5.97 -3.25
C ALA A 2 -4.23 5.02 -3.31
N LEU A 3 -3.40 5.07 -4.35
CA LEU A 3 -2.19 4.23 -4.43
C LEU A 3 -1.04 4.76 -3.57
N VAL A 4 -0.86 6.08 -3.54
CA VAL A 4 0.35 6.71 -2.97
C VAL A 4 0.12 7.34 -1.59
N ASP A 5 -1.12 7.68 -1.23
CA ASP A 5 -1.40 8.31 0.07
C ASP A 5 -0.92 7.46 1.27
N PRO A 6 -1.10 6.12 1.30
CA PRO A 6 -0.60 5.30 2.40
C PRO A 6 0.94 5.29 2.49
N ALA A 7 1.61 5.26 1.34
CA ALA A 7 3.07 5.28 1.26
C ALA A 7 3.63 6.62 1.74
N LEU A 8 3.00 7.74 1.36
CA LEU A 8 3.38 9.07 1.83
C LEU A 8 3.15 9.23 3.33
N ALA A 9 2.05 8.69 3.85
CA ALA A 9 1.73 8.69 5.28
C ALA A 9 2.75 7.88 6.11
N ALA A 10 3.21 6.75 5.57
CA ALA A 10 4.26 5.94 6.20
C ALA A 10 5.64 6.61 6.11
N TRP A 11 5.97 7.24 4.97
CA TRP A 11 7.27 7.88 4.75
C TRP A 11 7.50 9.10 5.65
N ARG A 12 6.54 10.04 5.67
CA ARG A 12 6.62 11.33 6.40
C ARG A 12 7.83 12.20 6.05
N GLY A 13 8.49 11.94 4.91
CA GLY A 13 9.72 12.64 4.51
C GLY A 13 10.98 12.16 5.23
N GLU A 14 10.89 11.13 6.07
CA GLU A 14 12.01 10.62 6.85
C GLU A 14 12.80 9.57 6.05
N PRO A 15 14.12 9.74 5.84
CA PRO A 15 14.93 8.76 5.12
C PRO A 15 14.90 7.36 5.77
N GLY A 16 14.77 7.28 7.09
CA GLY A 16 14.64 6.02 7.83
C GLY A 16 13.34 5.24 7.52
N ASN A 17 12.31 5.92 7.01
CA ASN A 17 10.99 5.31 6.75
C ASN A 17 10.80 4.85 5.30
N VAL A 18 11.85 4.92 4.47
CA VAL A 18 11.76 4.52 3.05
C VAL A 18 11.27 3.08 2.91
N GLY A 19 11.75 2.15 3.75
CA GLY A 19 11.28 0.75 3.75
C GLY A 19 9.79 0.63 4.05
N LEU A 20 9.31 1.31 5.11
CA LEU A 20 7.89 1.32 5.47
C LEU A 20 7.01 1.90 4.35
N ALA A 21 7.48 2.95 3.68
CA ALA A 21 6.78 3.56 2.55
C ALA A 21 6.71 2.62 1.33
N GLN A 22 7.81 1.92 1.02
CA GLN A 22 7.87 0.94 -0.06
C GLN A 22 6.93 -0.23 0.21
N ASP A 23 6.88 -0.74 1.44
CA ASP A 23 5.97 -1.81 1.83
C ASP A 23 4.50 -1.41 1.66
N ALA A 24 4.14 -0.20 2.12
CA ALA A 24 2.79 0.34 1.96
C ALA A 24 2.41 0.52 0.48
N LEU A 25 3.33 1.01 -0.36
CA LEU A 25 3.10 1.16 -1.80
C LEU A 25 2.93 -0.19 -2.49
N ALA A 26 3.83 -1.14 -2.21
CA ALA A 26 3.79 -2.49 -2.77
C ALA A 26 2.50 -3.22 -2.39
N HIS A 27 2.03 -3.04 -1.15
CA HIS A 27 0.76 -3.58 -0.70
C HIS A 27 -0.41 -3.00 -1.51
N ARG A 28 -0.52 -1.68 -1.65
CA ARG A 28 -1.59 -1.07 -2.45
C ARG A 28 -1.51 -1.48 -3.93
N ALA A 29 -0.32 -1.65 -4.47
CA ALA A 29 -0.13 -2.18 -5.83
C ALA A 29 -0.69 -3.61 -5.97
N ARG A 30 -0.44 -4.49 -4.99
CA ARG A 30 -1.02 -5.85 -4.95
C ARG A 30 -2.55 -5.82 -4.87
N CYS A 31 -3.12 -4.99 -4.00
CA CYS A 31 -4.57 -4.84 -3.90
C CYS A 31 -5.20 -4.37 -5.22
N ASN A 32 -4.60 -3.36 -5.86
CA ASN A 32 -5.08 -2.84 -7.14
C ASN A 32 -4.96 -3.87 -8.27
N ALA A 33 -3.87 -4.65 -8.30
CA ALA A 33 -3.70 -5.73 -9.27
C ALA A 33 -4.75 -6.83 -9.07
N ALA A 34 -5.02 -7.24 -7.82
CA ALA A 34 -6.07 -8.18 -7.50
C ALA A 34 -7.46 -7.64 -7.88
N ALA A 35 -7.72 -6.35 -7.67
CA ALA A 35 -8.98 -5.72 -8.06
C ALA A 35 -9.17 -5.70 -9.58
N ALA A 36 -8.13 -5.35 -10.34
CA ALA A 36 -8.15 -5.39 -11.80
C ALA A 36 -8.37 -6.80 -12.35
N ALA A 37 -7.87 -7.83 -11.65
CA ALA A 37 -8.07 -9.23 -12.00
C ALA A 37 -9.40 -9.82 -11.49
N GLY A 38 -10.21 -9.07 -10.73
CA GLY A 38 -11.46 -9.57 -10.13
C GLY A 38 -11.26 -10.50 -8.93
N HIS A 39 -10.07 -10.55 -8.34
CA HIS A 39 -9.70 -11.41 -7.21
C HIS A 39 -9.49 -10.64 -5.90
N TYR A 40 -9.85 -9.37 -5.85
CA TYR A 40 -9.72 -8.58 -4.64
C TYR A 40 -10.65 -9.09 -3.54
N SER A 41 -10.10 -9.33 -2.36
CA SER A 41 -10.83 -9.66 -1.14
C SER A 41 -10.39 -8.75 0.01
N ARG A 42 -11.25 -8.61 1.02
CA ARG A 42 -10.93 -7.84 2.24
C ARG A 42 -9.73 -8.42 3.00
N GLU A 43 -9.47 -9.72 2.86
CA GLU A 43 -8.33 -10.41 3.49
C GLU A 43 -6.97 -9.90 2.99
N LEU A 44 -6.94 -9.26 1.82
CA LEU A 44 -5.74 -8.63 1.30
C LEU A 44 -5.41 -7.32 2.01
N GLU A 45 -6.34 -6.68 2.70
CA GLU A 45 -6.08 -5.46 3.47
C GLU A 45 -5.37 -5.78 4.79
N PRO A 46 -4.58 -4.84 5.36
CA PRO A 46 -3.95 -5.05 6.64
C PRO A 46 -5.00 -5.22 7.75
N ALA A 47 -4.66 -5.92 8.82
CA ALA A 47 -5.48 -5.91 10.02
C ALA A 47 -5.63 -4.48 10.54
N ALA A 48 -6.86 -4.10 10.90
CA ALA A 48 -7.21 -2.77 11.41
C ALA A 48 -6.69 -2.53 12.83
#